data_AF-A0A815I9H6-F1
#
_entry.id   AF-A0A815I9H6-F1
#
_cell.length_a   1.000
_cell.length_b   1.000
_cell.length_c   1.000
_cell.angle_alpha   90.00
_cell.angle_beta   90.00
_cell.angle_gamma   90.00
#
_symmetry.space_group_name_H-M   'P 1'
#
loop_
_entity.id
_entity.type
_entity.pdbx_description
1 polymer ?
#
loop_
_entity_poly.entity_id
_entity_poly.type
_entity_poly.pdbx_seq_one_letter_code
_entity_poly.pdbx_strand_id
1 'polypeptide(L)'
;MSSTKDYVFYVLSIFVFIHHLKFVITLSSFKNVDTVNNHVQQSRITLETQSYEVAPGITYEYMYIKAINDVDHPKATILFLHGFPSSLHSWRHQLKHFSRQGYGCLAPNMMGYGKTYSPLNKDEYKAKSMVNHLISLLDYLSLDKVFVVSHDWGTLPASRFVLYYPERTLGLVLLSIGYQVPGILDFDQALKSSKEFCGFETLGYWQFFDSDEAAKLIESNLESFIDLLFASNATLIKTALVPLGKLRQWLTSGRRTNRVSFMTEDDFDVIHQFLVNAVRPKLNWYKAAIGNINWNDEMNLDPNIKRPVLFIRDALRYPCLTPFWHDKVNT
;
A
#
# COMPACT_ATOMS: atom_id res chain seq x y z
N MET A 1 -12.94 -30.87 -23.38
CA MET A 1 -12.59 -31.35 -22.02
C MET A 1 -12.17 -30.14 -21.20
N SER A 2 -13.02 -29.82 -20.21
CA SER A 2 -12.83 -28.98 -19.02
C SER A 2 -12.09 -27.64 -19.15
N SER A 3 -12.88 -26.57 -19.23
CA SER A 3 -12.51 -25.21 -18.81
C SER A 3 -12.15 -25.19 -17.32
N THR A 4 -11.04 -24.54 -16.95
CA THR A 4 -10.71 -24.28 -15.55
C THR A 4 -10.48 -22.80 -15.35
N LYS A 5 -11.20 -22.26 -14.38
CA LYS A 5 -11.42 -20.85 -14.07
C LYS A 5 -10.19 -20.20 -13.47
N ASP A 6 -9.95 -18.95 -13.88
CA ASP A 6 -8.98 -18.03 -13.28
C ASP A 6 -9.38 -17.71 -11.83
N TYR A 7 -8.44 -17.85 -10.90
CA TYR A 7 -8.58 -17.38 -9.53
C TYR A 7 -7.28 -16.69 -9.09
N VAL A 8 -7.40 -15.40 -8.81
CA VAL A 8 -6.32 -14.48 -8.40
C VAL A 8 -6.44 -14.25 -6.90
N PHE A 9 -5.42 -14.61 -6.11
CA PHE A 9 -5.35 -14.32 -4.68
C PHE A 9 -3.92 -13.88 -4.29
N TYR A 10 -3.78 -12.71 -3.66
CA TYR A 10 -2.51 -12.11 -3.23
C TYR A 10 -2.58 -11.62 -1.78
N VAL A 11 -1.51 -11.83 -1.00
CA VAL A 11 -1.40 -11.41 0.40
C VAL A 11 0.01 -10.95 0.74
N LEU A 12 0.04 -9.81 1.44
CA LEU A 12 1.12 -9.10 2.14
C LEU A 12 2.55 -9.46 1.79
N SER A 13 3.23 -8.51 1.15
CA SER A 13 4.67 -8.33 1.33
C SER A 13 4.88 -6.94 1.92
N ILE A 14 5.46 -6.81 3.09
CA ILE A 14 6.19 -5.61 3.49
C ILE A 14 7.35 -6.22 4.28
N PHE A 15 8.61 -5.95 3.98
CA PHE A 15 9.42 -5.06 4.83
C PHE A 15 10.93 -5.26 4.53
N VAL A 16 11.42 -4.84 3.35
CA VAL A 16 12.87 -4.59 3.14
C VAL A 16 13.06 -3.45 2.14
N PHE A 17 12.77 -2.22 2.54
CA PHE A 17 13.21 -1.06 1.73
C PHE A 17 13.51 0.14 2.61
N ILE A 18 14.46 -0.01 3.55
CA ILE A 18 15.00 1.18 4.23
C ILE A 18 16.51 1.37 4.10
N HIS A 19 17.39 0.37 3.90
CA HIS A 19 18.85 0.71 3.88
C HIS A 19 19.78 0.10 2.82
N HIS A 20 19.34 -0.74 1.87
CA HIS A 20 20.24 -1.24 0.81
C HIS A 20 19.59 -1.28 -0.59
N LEU A 21 19.53 -0.14 -1.28
CA LEU A 21 19.60 -0.17 -2.75
C LEU A 21 21.09 -0.26 -3.13
N LYS A 22 21.54 -1.45 -3.52
CA LYS A 22 22.50 -1.53 -4.62
C LYS A 22 21.68 -1.77 -5.88
N PHE A 23 21.54 -0.71 -6.68
CA PHE A 23 21.04 -0.79 -8.04
C PHE A 23 21.83 -1.84 -8.81
N VAL A 24 21.18 -2.88 -9.32
CA VAL A 24 21.66 -3.60 -10.51
C VAL A 24 20.67 -3.27 -11.63
N ILE A 25 20.83 -2.06 -12.17
CA ILE A 25 20.47 -1.80 -13.56
C ILE A 25 21.58 -2.44 -14.37
N THR A 26 21.24 -3.34 -15.28
CA THR A 26 22.15 -3.76 -16.35
C THR A 26 22.47 -2.51 -17.17
N LEU A 27 23.57 -1.84 -16.81
CA LEU A 27 24.11 -0.65 -17.46
C LEU A 27 24.71 -1.06 -18.80
N SER A 28 23.91 -1.02 -19.87
CA SER A 28 24.47 -0.78 -21.19
C SER A 28 24.58 0.73 -21.42
N SER A 29 25.74 1.27 -21.02
CA SER A 29 26.36 2.52 -21.47
C SER A 29 25.66 3.86 -21.13
N PHE A 30 26.02 4.44 -19.99
CA PHE A 30 26.05 5.91 -19.84
C PHE A 30 27.44 6.32 -19.36
N LYS A 31 28.12 7.15 -20.15
CA LYS A 31 29.46 7.69 -19.87
C LYS A 31 29.42 8.57 -18.63
N ASN A 32 30.47 8.44 -17.81
CA ASN A 32 30.77 9.35 -16.70
C ASN A 32 30.72 10.80 -17.19
N VAL A 33 29.92 11.62 -16.52
CA VAL A 33 30.05 13.08 -16.56
C VAL A 33 30.58 13.50 -15.20
N ASP A 34 31.73 14.17 -15.24
CA ASP A 34 32.56 14.52 -14.11
C ASP A 34 31.85 15.31 -13.01
N THR A 35 32.29 15.04 -11.79
CA THR A 35 32.02 15.80 -10.58
C THR A 35 32.33 17.29 -10.77
N VAL A 36 31.30 18.13 -10.85
CA VAL A 36 31.42 19.56 -10.61
C VAL A 36 30.69 19.91 -9.32
N ASN A 37 31.48 20.40 -8.37
CA ASN A 37 31.05 21.03 -7.12
C ASN A 37 29.92 22.01 -7.37
N ASN A 38 28.73 21.71 -6.85
CA ASN A 38 27.70 22.71 -6.63
C ASN A 38 27.28 22.64 -5.16
N HIS A 39 27.88 23.52 -4.36
CA HIS A 39 27.36 23.96 -3.08
C HIS A 39 26.00 24.64 -3.31
N VAL A 40 24.96 23.85 -3.54
CA VAL A 40 23.58 24.30 -3.38
C VAL A 40 23.24 24.08 -1.93
N GLN A 41 23.04 25.20 -1.24
CA GLN A 41 22.40 25.32 0.06
C GLN A 41 21.22 24.33 0.14
N GLN A 42 21.41 23.18 0.82
CA GLN A 42 20.34 22.21 1.06
C GLN A 42 19.30 22.88 1.94
N SER A 43 18.33 23.58 1.34
CA SER A 43 17.13 23.99 2.04
C SER A 43 16.50 22.72 2.62
N ARG A 44 16.24 22.72 3.93
CA ARG A 44 15.53 21.64 4.59
C ARG A 44 14.15 21.54 3.93
N ILE A 45 13.88 20.43 3.23
CA ILE A 45 12.52 20.14 2.74
C ILE A 45 11.65 19.86 3.96
N THR A 46 10.79 20.81 4.31
CA THR A 46 9.76 20.64 5.34
C THR A 46 8.62 19.81 4.75
N LEU A 47 8.17 18.80 5.49
CA LEU A 47 7.02 17.98 5.12
C LEU A 47 5.81 18.48 5.89
N GLU A 48 4.92 19.20 5.21
CA GLU A 48 3.71 19.77 5.81
C GLU A 48 2.47 19.07 5.27
N THR A 49 1.54 18.75 6.18
CA THR A 49 0.23 18.23 5.81
C THR A 49 -0.73 19.37 5.51
N GLN A 50 -1.53 19.18 4.48
CA GLN A 50 -2.62 20.04 4.03
C GLN A 50 -3.91 19.22 4.00
N SER A 51 -5.04 19.90 3.88
CA SER A 51 -6.35 19.24 3.76
C SER A 51 -7.20 19.91 2.71
N TYR A 52 -7.98 19.13 1.98
CA TYR A 52 -8.94 19.63 1.00
C TYR A 52 -10.23 18.80 1.01
N GLU A 53 -11.37 19.46 0.85
CA GLU A 53 -12.68 18.81 0.74
C GLU A 53 -12.93 18.43 -0.73
N VAL A 54 -12.75 17.14 -1.03
CA VAL A 54 -12.81 16.60 -2.41
C VAL A 54 -14.25 16.36 -2.88
N ALA A 55 -15.20 16.29 -1.95
CA ALA A 55 -16.63 16.18 -2.15
C ALA A 55 -17.35 16.62 -0.86
N PRO A 56 -18.65 16.97 -0.91
CA PRO A 56 -19.39 17.44 0.27
C PRO A 56 -19.23 16.51 1.49
N GLY A 57 -18.63 17.02 2.56
CA GLY A 57 -18.37 16.27 3.80
C GLY A 57 -17.21 15.28 3.75
N ILE A 58 -16.43 15.25 2.66
CA ILE A 58 -15.34 14.31 2.43
C ILE A 58 -14.03 15.09 2.30
N THR A 59 -13.26 15.14 3.40
CA THR A 59 -11.95 15.77 3.46
C THR A 59 -10.83 14.76 3.24
N TYR A 60 -9.78 15.15 2.51
CA TYR A 60 -8.54 14.38 2.39
C TYR A 60 -7.38 15.17 2.99
N GLU A 61 -6.63 14.53 3.88
CA GLU A 61 -5.34 15.02 4.35
C GLU A 61 -4.23 14.51 3.42
N TYR A 62 -3.30 15.39 3.03
CA TYR A 62 -2.23 15.03 2.10
C TYR A 62 -0.96 15.85 2.33
N MET A 63 0.16 15.33 1.84
CA MET A 63 1.40 16.09 1.63
C MET A 63 1.59 16.32 0.13
N TYR A 64 1.89 17.55 -0.27
CA TYR A 64 2.26 17.86 -1.65
C TYR A 64 3.52 18.72 -1.69
N ILE A 65 4.52 18.24 -2.44
CA ILE A 65 5.79 18.94 -2.68
C ILE A 65 5.91 19.17 -4.18
N LYS A 66 6.03 20.44 -4.58
CA LYS A 66 6.35 20.80 -5.97
C LYS A 66 7.79 20.39 -6.31
N ALA A 67 8.09 20.26 -7.60
CA ALA A 67 9.46 20.06 -8.07
C ALA A 67 10.37 21.18 -7.56
N ILE A 68 11.58 20.86 -7.08
CA ILE A 68 12.48 21.84 -6.44
C ILE A 68 13.57 22.33 -7.39
N ASN A 69 14.21 21.42 -8.13
CA ASN A 69 15.41 21.73 -8.92
C ASN A 69 15.12 22.07 -10.40
N ASP A 70 13.86 22.02 -10.82
CA ASP A 70 13.42 22.30 -12.18
C ASP A 70 12.00 22.89 -12.13
N VAL A 71 11.89 24.09 -11.56
CA VAL A 71 10.59 24.73 -11.28
C VAL A 71 9.94 25.26 -12.56
N ASP A 72 10.76 25.64 -13.55
CA ASP A 72 10.29 26.18 -14.84
C ASP A 72 9.83 25.07 -15.80
N HIS A 73 10.41 23.86 -15.69
CA HIS A 73 10.03 22.70 -16.49
C HIS A 73 9.88 21.43 -15.63
N PRO A 74 8.94 21.42 -14.68
CA PRO A 74 8.79 20.30 -13.76
C PRO A 74 8.46 19.02 -14.51
N LYS A 75 9.05 17.91 -14.07
CA LYS A 75 8.60 16.58 -14.47
C LYS A 75 7.19 16.33 -13.93
N ALA A 76 6.58 15.26 -14.42
CA ALA A 76 5.26 14.83 -13.97
C ALA A 76 5.16 14.66 -12.45
N THR A 77 3.93 14.68 -11.92
CA THR A 77 3.71 14.39 -10.50
C THR A 77 3.63 12.88 -10.25
N ILE A 78 4.16 12.44 -9.11
CA ILE A 78 4.03 11.09 -8.59
C ILE A 78 3.02 11.11 -7.45
N LEU A 79 1.94 10.35 -7.59
CA LEU A 79 0.92 10.10 -6.58
C LEU A 79 1.26 8.82 -5.81
N PHE A 80 1.46 8.93 -4.50
CA PHE A 80 1.85 7.83 -3.61
C PHE A 80 0.68 7.37 -2.73
N LEU A 81 0.26 6.11 -2.88
CA LEU A 81 -0.87 5.52 -2.13
C LEU A 81 -0.36 4.46 -1.14
N HIS A 82 -0.47 4.74 0.16
CA HIS A 82 -0.04 3.81 1.22
C HIS A 82 -1.08 2.70 1.50
N GLY A 83 -0.70 1.71 2.31
CA GLY A 83 -1.56 0.61 2.75
C GLY A 83 -1.72 0.53 4.27
N PHE A 84 -1.82 -0.69 4.82
CA PHE A 84 -2.05 -1.00 6.23
C PHE A 84 -0.84 -1.70 6.88
N PRO A 85 -0.49 -1.38 8.14
CA PRO A 85 -0.79 -0.15 8.86
C PRO A 85 0.27 0.90 8.54
N SER A 86 -0.09 1.88 7.70
CA SER A 86 0.82 2.92 7.22
C SER A 86 0.06 4.25 7.13
N SER A 87 0.75 5.31 6.73
CA SER A 87 0.17 6.63 6.49
C SER A 87 0.96 7.33 5.38
N LEU A 88 0.52 8.53 4.98
CA LEU A 88 1.28 9.39 4.08
C LEU A 88 2.74 9.62 4.52
N HIS A 89 3.04 9.48 5.83
CA HIS A 89 4.38 9.66 6.38
C HIS A 89 5.35 8.55 5.93
N SER A 90 4.85 7.37 5.58
CA SER A 90 5.70 6.28 5.08
C SER A 90 6.39 6.63 3.76
N TRP A 91 5.88 7.62 3.03
CA TRP A 91 6.49 8.13 1.79
C TRP A 91 7.50 9.25 1.99
N ARG A 92 7.77 9.70 3.23
CA ARG A 92 8.60 10.88 3.53
C ARG A 92 9.96 10.89 2.82
N HIS A 93 10.59 9.72 2.68
CA HIS A 93 11.89 9.59 2.03
C HIS A 93 11.77 9.71 0.51
N GLN A 94 10.75 9.07 -0.08
CA GLN A 94 10.45 9.13 -1.51
C GLN A 94 10.04 10.56 -1.93
N LEU A 95 9.16 11.21 -1.15
CA LEU A 95 8.75 12.59 -1.39
C LEU A 95 9.96 13.54 -1.44
N LYS A 96 10.90 13.41 -0.49
CA LYS A 96 12.14 14.22 -0.44
C LYS A 96 13.13 13.88 -1.55
N HIS A 97 13.17 12.62 -1.98
CA HIS A 97 14.08 12.19 -3.04
C HIS A 97 13.59 12.67 -4.41
N PHE A 98 12.36 12.34 -4.79
CA PHE A 98 11.83 12.62 -6.13
C PHE A 98 11.57 14.10 -6.38
N SER A 99 11.20 14.88 -5.35
CA SER A 99 11.06 16.34 -5.48
C SER A 99 12.37 17.04 -5.86
N ARG A 100 13.51 16.56 -5.34
CA ARG A 100 14.86 17.00 -5.76
C ARG A 100 15.25 16.51 -7.16
N GLN A 101 14.60 15.47 -7.67
CA GLN A 101 14.80 14.98 -9.04
C GLN A 101 13.91 15.69 -10.08
N GLY A 102 13.16 16.72 -9.65
CA GLY A 102 12.31 17.54 -10.50
C GLY A 102 10.86 17.05 -10.64
N TYR A 103 10.43 16.04 -9.87
CA TYR A 103 9.04 15.57 -9.89
C TYR A 103 8.18 16.30 -8.86
N GLY A 104 6.92 16.57 -9.19
CA GLY A 104 5.91 16.82 -8.16
C GLY A 104 5.65 15.54 -7.35
N CYS A 105 5.38 15.66 -6.06
CA CYS A 105 5.21 14.50 -5.18
C CYS A 105 3.98 14.69 -4.28
N LEU A 106 2.95 13.88 -4.47
CA LEU A 106 1.67 13.94 -3.75
C LEU A 106 1.46 12.63 -2.97
N ALA A 107 1.22 12.72 -1.67
CA ALA A 107 0.87 11.57 -0.83
C ALA A 107 -0.35 11.91 0.06
N PRO A 108 -1.56 11.45 -0.29
CA PRO A 108 -2.70 11.52 0.61
C PRO A 108 -2.64 10.44 1.69
N ASN A 109 -3.28 10.71 2.83
CA ASN A 109 -3.79 9.66 3.70
C ASN A 109 -5.02 9.06 3.03
N MET A 110 -5.06 7.73 2.93
CA MET A 110 -6.16 7.01 2.29
C MET A 110 -7.45 7.07 3.15
N MET A 111 -8.60 6.71 2.59
CA MET A 111 -9.87 6.71 3.33
C MET A 111 -9.77 5.81 4.58
N GLY A 112 -10.17 6.31 5.75
CA GLY A 112 -9.99 5.63 7.03
C GLY A 112 -8.70 6.00 7.78
N TYR A 113 -7.88 6.89 7.22
CA TYR A 113 -6.52 7.19 7.70
C TYR A 113 -6.36 8.69 8.03
N GLY A 114 -5.70 8.99 9.16
CA GLY A 114 -5.33 10.35 9.54
C GLY A 114 -6.53 11.27 9.69
N LYS A 115 -6.44 12.48 9.13
CA LYS A 115 -7.57 13.42 9.04
C LYS A 115 -8.37 13.28 7.74
N THR A 116 -8.10 12.26 6.93
CA THR A 116 -8.94 11.93 5.77
C THR A 116 -10.26 11.32 6.24
N TYR A 117 -11.32 11.56 5.48
CA TYR A 117 -12.64 10.98 5.62
C TYR A 117 -12.57 9.48 6.01
N SER A 118 -13.25 9.14 7.10
CA SER A 118 -13.05 7.90 7.85
C SER A 118 -14.40 7.31 8.30
N PRO A 119 -15.25 6.87 7.35
CA PRO A 119 -16.57 6.35 7.68
C PRO A 119 -16.48 5.04 8.47
N LEU A 120 -17.44 4.80 9.36
CA LEU A 120 -17.52 3.52 10.09
C LEU A 120 -18.24 2.43 9.28
N ASN A 121 -19.03 2.81 8.28
CA ASN A 121 -19.71 1.88 7.40
C ASN A 121 -18.73 1.32 6.36
N LYS A 122 -18.59 -0.01 6.32
CA LYS A 122 -17.71 -0.69 5.36
C LYS A 122 -18.14 -0.48 3.90
N ASP A 123 -19.43 -0.30 3.65
CA ASP A 123 -19.97 -0.19 2.28
C ASP A 123 -19.56 1.13 1.58
N GLU A 124 -18.98 2.06 2.34
CA GLU A 124 -18.43 3.32 1.81
C GLU A 124 -16.99 3.17 1.29
N TYR A 125 -16.29 2.07 1.62
CA TYR A 125 -14.90 1.80 1.23
C TYR A 125 -14.77 1.28 -0.20
N LYS A 126 -15.56 1.83 -1.12
CA LYS A 126 -15.53 1.48 -2.54
C LYS A 126 -14.31 2.06 -3.22
N ALA A 127 -13.59 1.24 -3.97
CA ALA A 127 -12.41 1.64 -4.73
C ALA A 127 -12.75 2.74 -5.75
N LYS A 128 -13.91 2.65 -6.42
CA LYS A 128 -14.38 3.68 -7.35
C LYS A 128 -14.55 5.05 -6.67
N SER A 129 -15.17 5.09 -5.50
CA SER A 129 -15.32 6.34 -4.72
C SER A 129 -13.97 6.90 -4.32
N MET A 130 -13.06 6.06 -3.79
CA MET A 130 -11.71 6.48 -3.44
C MET A 130 -10.95 7.05 -4.64
N VAL A 131 -11.07 6.43 -5.82
CA VAL A 131 -10.43 6.92 -7.05
C VAL A 131 -11.02 8.26 -7.46
N ASN A 132 -12.35 8.44 -7.43
CA ASN A 132 -12.99 9.71 -7.77
C ASN A 132 -12.54 10.84 -6.82
N HIS A 133 -12.37 10.55 -5.53
CA HIS A 133 -11.81 11.49 -4.56
C HIS A 133 -10.38 11.88 -4.91
N LEU A 134 -9.54 10.92 -5.30
CA LEU A 134 -8.18 11.18 -5.75
C LEU A 134 -8.16 12.06 -7.01
N ILE A 135 -9.06 11.81 -7.98
CA ILE A 135 -9.20 12.66 -9.17
C ILE A 135 -9.59 14.09 -8.79
N SER A 136 -10.56 14.29 -7.90
CA SER A 136 -10.93 15.62 -7.41
C SER A 136 -9.76 16.32 -6.72
N LEU A 137 -8.96 15.59 -5.92
CA LEU A 137 -7.74 16.14 -5.33
C LEU A 137 -6.69 16.55 -6.38
N LEU A 138 -6.53 15.76 -7.45
CA LEU A 138 -5.65 16.12 -8.56
C LEU A 138 -6.15 17.37 -9.30
N ASP A 139 -7.46 17.47 -9.55
CA ASP A 139 -8.07 18.62 -10.24
C ASP A 139 -7.89 19.90 -9.42
N TYR A 140 -8.10 19.84 -8.09
CA TYR A 140 -7.83 20.96 -7.18
C TYR A 140 -6.36 21.43 -7.23
N LEU A 141 -5.42 20.49 -7.29
CA LEU A 141 -4.00 20.78 -7.40
C LEU A 141 -3.55 21.13 -8.83
N SER A 142 -4.48 21.17 -9.79
CA SER A 142 -4.20 21.40 -11.22
C SER A 142 -3.21 20.39 -11.81
N LEU A 143 -3.35 19.12 -11.45
CA LEU A 143 -2.50 18.01 -11.87
C LEU A 143 -3.22 17.17 -12.93
N ASP A 144 -2.88 17.38 -14.21
CA ASP A 144 -3.52 16.66 -15.31
C ASP A 144 -3.18 15.15 -15.30
N LYS A 145 -1.90 14.77 -15.26
CA LYS A 145 -1.51 13.35 -15.28
C LYS A 145 -0.45 13.03 -14.25
N VAL A 146 -0.52 11.81 -13.71
CA VAL A 146 0.39 11.36 -12.66
C VAL A 146 0.93 9.96 -12.92
N PHE A 147 2.14 9.68 -12.41
CA PHE A 147 2.53 8.32 -12.09
C PHE A 147 1.85 7.90 -10.78
N VAL A 148 1.28 6.71 -10.74
CA VAL A 148 0.65 6.18 -9.53
C VAL A 148 1.59 5.15 -8.92
N VAL A 149 2.12 5.44 -7.74
CA VAL A 149 2.94 4.52 -6.95
C VAL A 149 2.11 4.07 -5.76
N SER A 150 2.06 2.77 -5.51
CA SER A 150 1.21 2.23 -4.46
C SER A 150 1.86 1.08 -3.71
N HIS A 151 1.39 0.86 -2.49
CA HIS A 151 1.92 -0.16 -1.59
C HIS A 151 0.80 -0.83 -0.79
N ASP A 152 0.88 -2.15 -0.63
CA ASP A 152 -0.05 -2.94 0.18
C ASP A 152 -1.53 -2.65 -0.22
N TRP A 153 -2.42 -2.23 0.68
CA TRP A 153 -3.81 -1.91 0.37
C TRP A 153 -3.99 -0.73 -0.58
N GLY A 154 -3.01 0.16 -0.68
CA GLY A 154 -3.01 1.25 -1.67
C GLY A 154 -3.05 0.73 -3.12
N THR A 155 -2.67 -0.53 -3.34
CA THR A 155 -2.70 -1.16 -4.67
C THR A 155 -4.11 -1.41 -5.19
N LEU A 156 -5.11 -1.56 -4.30
CA LEU A 156 -6.52 -1.68 -4.68
C LEU A 156 -6.99 -0.43 -5.46
N PRO A 157 -7.02 0.78 -4.86
CA PRO A 157 -7.41 1.98 -5.59
C PRO A 157 -6.44 2.33 -6.71
N ALA A 158 -5.13 2.03 -6.60
CA ALA A 158 -4.20 2.25 -7.71
C ALA A 158 -4.55 1.43 -8.96
N SER A 159 -4.90 0.15 -8.75
CA SER A 159 -5.36 -0.75 -9.82
C SER A 159 -6.63 -0.22 -10.46
N ARG A 160 -7.55 0.36 -9.68
CA ARG A 160 -8.80 0.94 -10.22
C ARG A 160 -8.57 2.28 -10.88
N PHE A 161 -7.64 3.08 -10.37
CA PHE A 161 -7.27 4.38 -10.93
C PHE A 161 -6.84 4.24 -12.39
N VAL A 162 -5.95 3.29 -12.69
CA VAL A 162 -5.47 3.08 -14.07
C VAL A 162 -6.54 2.53 -15.02
N LEU A 163 -7.57 1.85 -14.51
CA LEU A 163 -8.66 1.30 -15.32
C LEU A 163 -9.76 2.34 -15.57
N TYR A 164 -10.17 3.09 -14.56
CA TYR A 164 -11.21 4.11 -14.67
C TYR A 164 -10.69 5.38 -15.36
N TYR A 165 -9.43 5.76 -15.11
CA TYR A 165 -8.82 7.00 -15.58
C TYR A 165 -7.46 6.75 -16.29
N PRO A 166 -7.43 5.92 -17.35
CA PRO A 166 -6.19 5.66 -18.08
C PRO A 166 -5.61 6.96 -18.69
N GLU A 167 -6.43 7.93 -19.08
CA GLU A 167 -6.03 9.24 -19.60
C GLU A 167 -5.30 10.11 -18.55
N ARG A 168 -5.61 9.92 -17.26
CA ARG A 168 -4.97 10.60 -16.12
C ARG A 168 -3.72 9.88 -15.60
N THR A 169 -3.41 8.70 -16.14
CA THR A 169 -2.34 7.83 -15.67
C THR A 169 -1.18 7.78 -16.66
N LEU A 170 0.03 8.16 -16.22
CA LEU A 170 1.27 8.04 -17.00
C LEU A 170 1.88 6.64 -16.90
N GLY A 171 1.77 6.02 -15.73
CA GLY A 171 2.26 4.68 -15.45
C GLY A 171 1.93 4.26 -14.02
N LEU A 172 1.93 2.95 -13.78
CA LEU A 172 1.57 2.36 -12.50
C LEU A 172 2.79 1.64 -11.90
N VAL A 173 3.09 1.93 -10.63
CA VAL A 173 4.10 1.22 -9.84
C VAL A 173 3.42 0.56 -8.64
N LEU A 174 3.61 -0.73 -8.51
CA LEU A 174 3.01 -1.58 -7.50
C LEU A 174 4.10 -2.13 -6.61
N LEU A 175 4.13 -1.72 -5.35
CA LEU A 175 5.04 -2.25 -4.35
C LEU A 175 4.33 -3.35 -3.59
N SER A 176 4.99 -4.51 -3.52
CA SER A 176 4.62 -5.68 -2.73
C SER A 176 3.39 -6.47 -3.15
N ILE A 177 2.28 -5.80 -3.42
CA ILE A 177 1.06 -6.42 -3.92
C ILE A 177 0.96 -6.10 -5.41
N GLY A 178 0.73 -7.13 -6.22
CA GLY A 178 0.59 -7.00 -7.67
C GLY A 178 -0.71 -6.32 -8.07
N TYR A 179 -0.95 -6.24 -9.37
CA TYR A 179 -2.18 -5.70 -9.91
C TYR A 179 -3.38 -6.52 -9.41
N GLN A 180 -4.37 -5.84 -8.86
CA GLN A 180 -5.59 -6.48 -8.38
C GLN A 180 -6.65 -6.42 -9.48
N VAL A 181 -6.80 -7.52 -10.21
CA VAL A 181 -7.83 -7.66 -11.26
C VAL A 181 -9.23 -7.46 -10.64
N PRO A 182 -10.15 -6.72 -11.30
CA PRO A 182 -11.57 -6.73 -10.97
C PRO A 182 -12.13 -8.14 -10.80
N GLY A 183 -12.85 -8.40 -9.70
CA GLY A 183 -13.34 -9.74 -9.44
C GLY A 183 -13.98 -9.92 -8.07
N ILE A 184 -14.50 -11.13 -7.85
CA ILE A 184 -15.04 -11.58 -6.57
C ILE A 184 -13.95 -12.37 -5.84
N LEU A 185 -13.68 -11.97 -4.61
CA LEU A 185 -12.91 -12.73 -3.64
C LEU A 185 -13.78 -13.86 -3.08
N ASP A 186 -13.46 -15.10 -3.43
CA ASP A 186 -13.93 -16.27 -2.69
C ASP A 186 -12.98 -16.50 -1.50
N PHE A 187 -13.32 -15.90 -0.36
CA PHE A 187 -12.46 -15.87 0.81
C PHE A 187 -12.22 -17.28 1.41
N ASP A 188 -13.26 -18.12 1.45
CA ASP A 188 -13.16 -19.47 1.98
C ASP A 188 -12.28 -20.35 1.09
N GLN A 189 -12.44 -20.23 -0.24
CA GLN A 189 -11.57 -20.92 -1.18
C GLN A 189 -10.11 -20.43 -1.08
N ALA A 190 -9.88 -19.13 -0.86
CA ALA A 190 -8.53 -18.60 -0.65
C ALA A 190 -7.86 -19.17 0.60
N LEU A 191 -8.59 -19.27 1.71
CA LEU A 191 -8.10 -19.89 2.94
C LEU A 191 -7.78 -21.37 2.72
N LYS A 192 -8.68 -22.11 2.06
CA LYS A 192 -8.49 -23.52 1.75
C LYS A 192 -7.25 -23.75 0.86
N SER A 193 -7.17 -23.05 -0.26
CA SER A 193 -6.06 -23.18 -1.21
C SER A 193 -4.71 -22.79 -0.60
N SER A 194 -4.67 -21.71 0.20
CA SER A 194 -3.44 -21.31 0.86
C SER A 194 -2.98 -22.34 1.90
N LYS A 195 -3.90 -22.96 2.65
CA LYS A 195 -3.58 -24.05 3.56
C LYS A 195 -3.04 -25.28 2.85
N GLU A 196 -3.68 -25.70 1.75
CA GLU A 196 -3.25 -26.86 0.95
C GLU A 196 -1.84 -26.64 0.37
N PHE A 197 -1.54 -25.41 -0.07
CA PHE A 197 -0.26 -25.10 -0.71
C PHE A 197 0.87 -24.77 0.28
N CYS A 198 0.60 -23.98 1.33
CA CYS A 198 1.60 -23.50 2.28
C CYS A 198 1.69 -24.31 3.57
N GLY A 199 0.70 -25.17 3.86
CA GLY A 199 0.55 -25.86 5.14
C GLY A 199 -0.15 -25.04 6.24
N PHE A 200 -0.55 -23.81 5.96
CA PHE A 200 -1.29 -22.91 6.85
C PHE A 200 -2.06 -21.86 6.04
N GLU A 201 -3.13 -21.31 6.60
CA GLU A 201 -3.90 -20.24 5.97
C GLU A 201 -3.10 -18.93 5.94
N THR A 202 -3.05 -18.26 4.78
CA THR A 202 -2.26 -17.02 4.62
C THR A 202 -3.09 -15.76 4.84
N LEU A 203 -4.42 -15.93 4.93
CA LEU A 203 -5.42 -14.88 5.11
C LEU A 203 -6.23 -15.02 6.39
N GLY A 204 -5.90 -15.95 7.28
CA GLY A 204 -6.71 -16.25 8.47
C GLY A 204 -6.92 -15.04 9.39
N TYR A 205 -5.97 -14.11 9.45
CA TYR A 205 -6.13 -12.85 10.18
C TYR A 205 -7.22 -11.92 9.62
N TRP A 206 -7.59 -12.03 8.34
CA TRP A 206 -8.70 -11.25 7.77
C TRP A 206 -10.03 -11.63 8.40
N GLN A 207 -10.23 -12.92 8.74
CA GLN A 207 -11.43 -13.36 9.46
C GLN A 207 -11.51 -12.68 10.84
N PHE A 208 -10.38 -12.55 11.52
CA PHE A 208 -10.33 -11.79 12.77
C PHE A 208 -10.67 -10.31 12.51
N PHE A 209 -10.04 -9.66 11.54
CA PHE A 209 -10.34 -8.26 11.21
C PHE A 209 -11.79 -8.00 10.79
N ASP A 210 -12.48 -8.99 10.22
CA ASP A 210 -13.90 -8.90 9.88
C ASP A 210 -14.83 -9.02 11.09
N SER A 211 -14.35 -9.46 12.25
CA SER A 211 -15.14 -9.51 13.48
C SER A 211 -15.44 -8.12 14.07
N ASP A 212 -16.47 -8.02 14.92
CA ASP A 212 -16.83 -6.78 15.62
C ASP A 212 -15.89 -6.47 16.80
N GLU A 213 -15.25 -7.48 17.37
CA GLU A 213 -14.35 -7.33 18.52
C GLU A 213 -12.93 -6.88 18.13
N ALA A 214 -12.52 -7.06 16.87
CA ALA A 214 -11.12 -6.94 16.46
C ALA A 214 -10.52 -5.58 16.75
N ALA A 215 -11.22 -4.49 16.41
CA ALA A 215 -10.71 -3.15 16.65
C ALA A 215 -10.41 -2.91 18.14
N LYS A 216 -11.37 -3.24 19.00
CA LYS A 216 -11.21 -3.09 20.46
C LYS A 216 -10.09 -3.97 21.00
N LEU A 217 -9.99 -5.21 20.53
CA LEU A 217 -8.96 -6.14 21.00
C LEU A 217 -7.55 -5.71 20.56
N ILE A 218 -7.41 -5.20 19.34
CA ILE A 218 -6.16 -4.62 18.83
C ILE A 218 -5.80 -3.37 19.63
N GLU A 219 -6.74 -2.45 19.83
CA GLU A 219 -6.51 -1.21 20.57
C GLU A 219 -6.10 -1.46 22.03
N SER A 220 -6.67 -2.50 22.66
CA SER A 220 -6.30 -2.90 24.03
C SER A 220 -4.94 -3.60 24.13
N ASN A 221 -4.34 -3.99 23.00
CA ASN A 221 -3.08 -4.73 22.92
C ASN A 221 -2.18 -4.15 21.82
N LEU A 222 -2.20 -2.83 21.65
CA LEU A 222 -1.72 -2.18 20.44
C LEU A 222 -0.24 -2.40 20.20
N GLU A 223 0.57 -2.35 21.24
CA GLU A 223 2.01 -2.54 21.13
C GLU A 223 2.37 -4.01 20.86
N SER A 224 1.58 -4.95 21.39
CA SER A 224 1.68 -6.38 21.04
C SER A 224 1.35 -6.62 19.57
N PHE A 225 0.35 -5.91 19.05
CA PHE A 225 -0.03 -5.94 17.65
C PHE A 225 1.07 -5.37 16.75
N ILE A 226 1.58 -4.17 17.05
CA ILE A 226 2.64 -3.53 16.28
C ILE A 226 3.91 -4.37 16.30
N ASP A 227 4.32 -4.88 17.47
CA ASP A 227 5.49 -5.74 17.57
C ASP A 227 5.41 -6.99 16.68
N LEU A 228 4.22 -7.59 16.59
CA LEU A 228 4.01 -8.76 15.73
C LEU A 228 4.06 -8.40 14.25
N LEU A 229 3.46 -7.28 13.83
CA LEU A 229 3.49 -6.83 12.44
C LEU A 229 4.90 -6.48 11.97
N PHE A 230 5.73 -5.97 12.87
CA PHE A 230 7.12 -5.57 12.60
C PHE A 230 8.12 -6.53 13.24
N ALA A 231 7.75 -7.80 13.42
CA ALA A 231 8.58 -8.78 14.11
C ALA A 231 9.91 -9.03 13.39
N SER A 232 11.02 -8.95 14.13
CA SER A 232 12.37 -9.33 13.63
C SER A 232 12.45 -10.80 13.22
N ASN A 233 11.71 -11.68 13.90
CA ASN A 233 11.54 -13.08 13.52
C ASN A 233 10.31 -13.25 12.64
N ALA A 234 10.48 -13.21 11.32
CA ALA A 234 9.34 -13.33 10.42
C ALA A 234 8.77 -14.76 10.26
N THR A 235 9.28 -15.76 11.02
CA THR A 235 8.53 -17.00 11.27
C THR A 235 7.25 -16.74 12.08
N LEU A 236 7.23 -15.66 12.88
CA LEU A 236 6.03 -15.26 13.62
C LEU A 236 4.87 -14.87 12.69
N ILE A 237 5.15 -14.39 11.48
CA ILE A 237 4.09 -14.13 10.49
C ILE A 237 3.33 -15.44 10.20
N LYS A 238 4.03 -16.54 9.95
CA LYS A 238 3.46 -17.87 9.62
C LYS A 238 2.77 -18.57 10.78
N THR A 239 3.06 -18.17 12.01
CA THR A 239 2.70 -18.95 13.21
C THR A 239 1.80 -18.19 14.18
N ALA A 240 1.85 -16.86 14.16
CA ALA A 240 1.15 -15.99 15.08
C ALA A 240 0.29 -14.92 14.40
N LEU A 241 0.59 -14.51 13.15
CA LEU A 241 -0.23 -13.54 12.43
C LEU A 241 -1.24 -14.22 11.50
N VAL A 242 -0.76 -14.83 10.42
CA VAL A 242 -1.62 -15.15 9.28
C VAL A 242 -2.58 -16.33 9.48
N PRO A 243 -2.26 -17.41 10.21
CA PRO A 243 -3.19 -18.54 10.32
C PRO A 243 -4.43 -18.21 11.13
N LEU A 244 -5.51 -18.95 10.86
CA LEU A 244 -6.81 -18.71 11.51
C LEU A 244 -6.71 -18.72 13.05
N GLY A 245 -7.29 -17.69 13.67
CA GLY A 245 -7.34 -17.53 15.12
C GLY A 245 -6.00 -17.17 15.80
N LYS A 246 -4.87 -17.22 15.10
CA LYS A 246 -3.54 -17.02 15.71
C LYS A 246 -3.29 -15.59 16.15
N LEU A 247 -3.71 -14.61 15.35
CA LEU A 247 -3.59 -13.21 15.75
C LEU A 247 -4.39 -12.90 17.02
N ARG A 248 -5.64 -13.37 17.10
CA ARG A 248 -6.47 -13.24 18.31
C ARG A 248 -5.77 -13.88 19.52
N GLN A 249 -5.29 -15.11 19.37
CA GLN A 249 -4.56 -15.83 20.41
C GLN A 249 -3.33 -15.04 20.88
N TRP A 250 -2.53 -14.51 19.95
CA TRP A 250 -1.36 -13.69 20.25
C TRP A 250 -1.73 -12.48 21.12
N LEU A 251 -2.71 -11.69 20.69
CA LEU A 251 -3.15 -10.49 21.40
C LEU A 251 -3.67 -10.83 22.81
N THR A 252 -4.49 -11.87 22.96
CA THR A 252 -5.03 -12.27 24.27
C THR A 252 -3.99 -12.89 25.21
N SER A 253 -2.82 -13.30 24.69
CA SER A 253 -1.78 -13.93 25.50
C SER A 253 -0.80 -12.94 26.14
N GLY A 254 -0.91 -11.64 25.84
CA GLY A 254 0.02 -10.62 26.32
C GLY A 254 1.45 -10.76 25.77
N ARG A 255 1.65 -11.55 24.70
CA ARG A 255 2.97 -11.78 24.10
C ARG A 255 3.49 -10.53 23.40
N ARG A 256 4.81 -10.35 23.45
CA ARG A 256 5.56 -9.30 22.76
C ARG A 256 6.72 -9.92 21.99
N THR A 257 7.29 -9.21 21.03
CA THR A 257 8.48 -9.66 20.29
C THR A 257 9.34 -8.48 19.89
N ASN A 258 10.62 -8.73 19.59
CA ASN A 258 11.52 -7.69 19.13
C ASN A 258 11.16 -7.26 17.72
N ARG A 259 11.14 -5.95 17.47
CA ARG A 259 10.91 -5.37 16.15
C ARG A 259 12.15 -5.47 15.26
N VAL A 260 11.93 -5.35 13.95
CA VAL A 260 12.98 -5.22 12.94
C VAL A 260 13.91 -4.04 13.25
N SER A 261 15.21 -4.22 13.00
CA SER A 261 16.25 -3.27 13.42
C SER A 261 16.22 -1.92 12.69
N PHE A 262 15.56 -1.84 11.54
CA PHE A 262 15.45 -0.59 10.79
C PHE A 262 14.31 0.31 11.28
N MET A 263 13.40 -0.20 12.11
CA MET A 263 12.30 0.57 12.65
C MET A 263 12.81 1.38 13.84
N THR A 264 12.86 2.70 13.68
CA THR A 264 13.24 3.61 14.77
C THR A 264 12.11 3.77 15.78
N GLU A 265 12.41 4.34 16.94
CA GLU A 265 11.36 4.71 17.91
C GLU A 265 10.43 5.78 17.33
N ASP A 266 10.93 6.75 16.56
CA ASP A 266 10.08 7.70 15.83
C ASP A 266 9.10 7.00 14.87
N ASP A 267 9.56 5.98 14.13
CA ASP A 267 8.68 5.19 13.25
C ASP A 267 7.62 4.42 14.06
N PHE A 268 8.00 3.89 15.23
CA PHE A 268 7.06 3.25 16.15
C PHE A 268 6.02 4.23 16.66
N ASP A 269 6.43 5.40 17.14
CA ASP A 269 5.54 6.41 17.70
C ASP A 269 4.55 6.91 16.65
N VAL A 270 4.99 7.13 15.41
CA VAL A 270 4.12 7.51 14.30
C VAL A 270 3.07 6.43 14.03
N ILE A 271 3.47 5.15 13.94
CA ILE A 271 2.52 4.05 13.70
C ILE A 271 1.56 3.88 14.88
N HIS A 272 2.10 3.97 16.10
CA HIS A 272 1.32 3.86 17.33
C HIS A 272 0.26 4.95 17.42
N GLN A 273 0.66 6.23 17.33
CA GLN A 273 -0.26 7.37 17.35
C GLN A 273 -1.37 7.24 16.29
N PHE A 274 -1.01 6.68 15.15
CA PHE A 274 -1.91 6.51 14.03
C PHE A 274 -2.96 5.40 14.20
N LEU A 275 -2.66 4.43 15.07
CA LEU A 275 -3.55 3.30 15.37
C LEU A 275 -4.36 3.50 16.66
N VAL A 276 -3.85 4.24 17.65
CA VAL A 276 -4.56 4.51 18.92
C VAL A 276 -5.97 5.06 18.65
N ASN A 277 -6.99 4.38 19.18
CA ASN A 277 -8.41 4.72 19.07
C ASN A 277 -8.92 4.93 17.63
N ALA A 278 -8.22 4.38 16.63
CA ALA A 278 -8.50 4.62 15.23
C ALA A 278 -8.40 3.33 14.39
N VAL A 279 -8.45 2.14 15.01
CA VAL A 279 -8.26 0.87 14.28
C VAL A 279 -9.48 0.53 13.44
N ARG A 280 -10.70 0.75 13.97
CA ARG A 280 -11.95 0.31 13.34
C ARG A 280 -12.11 0.75 11.87
N PRO A 281 -11.96 2.03 11.50
CA PRO A 281 -12.08 2.45 10.10
C PRO A 281 -11.04 1.79 9.18
N LYS A 282 -9.86 1.45 9.69
CA LYS A 282 -8.79 0.81 8.90
C LYS A 282 -9.11 -0.65 8.58
N LEU A 283 -9.80 -1.34 9.50
CA LEU A 283 -10.25 -2.71 9.27
C LEU A 283 -11.34 -2.81 8.19
N ASN A 284 -12.08 -1.71 7.92
CA ASN A 284 -13.11 -1.71 6.88
C ASN A 284 -12.57 -2.03 5.47
N TRP A 285 -11.28 -1.83 5.19
CA TRP A 285 -10.65 -2.27 3.94
C TRP A 285 -10.74 -3.80 3.76
N TYR A 286 -10.51 -4.55 4.83
CA TYR A 286 -10.64 -6.01 4.86
C TYR A 286 -12.10 -6.44 4.77
N LYS A 287 -12.98 -5.79 5.55
CA LYS A 287 -14.43 -6.06 5.55
C LYS A 287 -15.08 -5.81 4.18
N ALA A 288 -14.66 -4.74 3.51
CA ALA A 288 -15.08 -4.37 2.17
C ALA A 288 -14.63 -5.40 1.12
N ALA A 289 -13.38 -5.87 1.22
CA ALA A 289 -12.84 -6.88 0.32
C ALA A 289 -13.54 -8.24 0.50
N ILE A 290 -13.72 -8.72 1.74
CA ILE A 290 -14.48 -9.95 2.03
C ILE A 290 -15.93 -9.81 1.55
N GLY A 291 -16.54 -8.65 1.79
CA GLY A 291 -17.91 -8.35 1.37
C GLY A 291 -18.10 -8.14 -0.13
N ASN A 292 -17.03 -8.14 -0.93
CA ASN A 292 -17.07 -7.94 -2.39
C ASN A 292 -17.83 -6.67 -2.83
N ILE A 293 -17.76 -5.60 -2.03
CA ILE A 293 -18.60 -4.39 -2.23
C ILE A 293 -18.31 -3.64 -3.54
N ASN A 294 -17.16 -3.91 -4.15
CA ASN A 294 -16.73 -3.31 -5.40
C ASN A 294 -17.31 -4.00 -6.65
N TRP A 295 -17.81 -5.23 -6.53
CA TRP A 295 -18.14 -6.06 -7.70
C TRP A 295 -19.14 -5.39 -8.66
N ASN A 296 -20.20 -4.80 -8.13
CA ASN A 296 -21.22 -4.13 -8.96
C ASN A 296 -20.67 -2.93 -9.74
N ASP A 297 -19.66 -2.26 -9.21
CA ASP A 297 -19.00 -1.14 -9.88
C ASP A 297 -17.98 -1.61 -10.93
N GLU A 298 -17.44 -2.82 -10.77
CA GLU A 298 -16.27 -3.31 -11.50
C GLU A 298 -16.57 -4.43 -12.51
N MET A 299 -17.74 -5.08 -12.44
CA MET A 299 -18.07 -6.27 -13.25
C MET A 299 -18.01 -6.06 -14.77
N ASN A 300 -18.11 -4.80 -15.21
CA ASN A 300 -18.08 -4.42 -16.63
C ASN A 300 -16.78 -3.69 -17.01
N LEU A 301 -15.79 -3.59 -16.12
CA LEU A 301 -14.52 -2.98 -16.46
C LEU A 301 -13.71 -3.91 -17.36
N ASP A 302 -13.06 -3.31 -18.36
CA ASP A 302 -11.96 -3.94 -19.07
C ASP A 302 -10.79 -4.13 -18.08
N PRO A 303 -10.40 -5.38 -17.76
CA PRO A 303 -9.35 -5.64 -16.78
C PRO A 303 -7.94 -5.39 -17.35
N ASN A 304 -7.81 -5.03 -18.62
CA ASN A 304 -6.52 -4.83 -19.25
C ASN A 304 -5.97 -3.42 -18.97
N ILE A 305 -4.77 -3.37 -18.39
CA ILE A 305 -4.08 -2.12 -18.15
C ILE A 305 -3.52 -1.57 -19.48
N LYS A 306 -3.89 -0.33 -19.81
CA LYS A 306 -3.49 0.36 -21.06
C LYS A 306 -2.25 1.24 -20.91
N ARG A 307 -1.57 1.15 -19.76
CA ARG A 307 -0.42 1.98 -19.37
C ARG A 307 0.76 1.12 -18.92
N PRO A 308 2.01 1.64 -18.97
CA PRO A 308 3.17 0.94 -18.44
C PRO A 308 2.99 0.58 -16.96
N VAL A 309 3.40 -0.63 -16.59
CA VAL A 309 3.32 -1.15 -15.21
C VAL A 309 4.68 -1.64 -14.76
N LEU A 310 5.08 -1.26 -13.56
CA LEU A 310 6.23 -1.80 -12.85
C LEU A 310 5.76 -2.44 -11.55
N PHE A 311 6.01 -3.73 -11.38
CA PHE A 311 5.79 -4.43 -10.12
C PHE A 311 7.12 -4.67 -9.42
N ILE A 312 7.25 -4.19 -8.18
CA ILE A 312 8.43 -4.36 -7.34
C ILE A 312 8.01 -5.19 -6.13
N ARG A 313 8.70 -6.31 -5.93
CA ARG A 313 8.54 -7.16 -4.74
C ARG A 313 9.91 -7.42 -4.11
N ASP A 314 9.90 -7.73 -2.82
CA ASP A 314 11.10 -8.16 -2.11
C ASP A 314 11.64 -9.48 -2.68
N ALA A 315 12.96 -9.59 -2.77
CA ALA A 315 13.69 -10.79 -3.17
C ALA A 315 13.93 -11.76 -1.99
N LEU A 316 13.78 -11.30 -0.74
CA LEU A 316 14.02 -12.11 0.45
C LEU A 316 12.83 -13.03 0.76
N ARG A 317 13.14 -14.32 0.90
CA ARG A 317 12.20 -15.44 1.10
C ARG A 317 11.40 -15.29 2.40
N TYR A 318 10.21 -14.69 2.33
CA TYR A 318 9.16 -14.82 3.33
C TYR A 318 7.84 -15.32 2.69
N PRO A 319 6.96 -15.95 3.49
CA PRO A 319 6.18 -17.11 3.10
C PRO A 319 5.04 -16.72 2.19
N CYS A 320 5.20 -17.06 0.92
CA CYS A 320 4.19 -17.54 -0.03
C CYS A 320 4.81 -17.35 -1.40
N LEU A 321 5.92 -18.07 -1.65
CA LEU A 321 6.41 -18.22 -3.01
C LEU A 321 5.37 -19.04 -3.77
N THR A 322 4.63 -18.43 -4.70
CA THR A 322 4.12 -19.20 -5.84
C THR A 322 5.26 -19.37 -6.87
N PRO A 323 5.50 -20.59 -7.38
CA PRO A 323 6.62 -20.90 -8.29
C PRO A 323 6.45 -20.36 -9.72
N PHE A 324 5.30 -19.78 -10.08
CA PHE A 324 4.96 -19.48 -11.48
C PHE A 324 5.80 -18.39 -12.19
N TRP A 325 6.67 -17.68 -11.48
CA TRP A 325 7.54 -16.66 -12.08
C TRP A 325 8.99 -17.12 -12.27
N HIS A 326 9.37 -18.30 -11.77
CA HIS A 326 10.75 -18.79 -11.96
C HIS A 326 10.99 -19.44 -13.32
N ASP A 327 9.94 -19.91 -14.02
CA ASP A 327 10.10 -20.71 -15.24
C ASP A 327 9.95 -19.93 -16.56
N LYS A 328 9.85 -18.59 -16.55
CA LYS A 328 9.68 -17.80 -17.79
C LYS A 328 10.62 -16.60 -17.96
N VAL A 329 11.75 -16.54 -17.24
CA VAL A 329 12.79 -15.52 -17.50
C VAL A 329 14.04 -16.11 -18.16
N ASN A 330 13.99 -17.37 -18.62
CA ASN A 330 15.02 -17.95 -19.47
C ASN A 330 14.39 -18.73 -20.63
N THR A 331 13.92 -18.01 -21.65
CA THR A 331 13.99 -18.41 -23.06
C THR A 331 14.01 -17.17 -23.92
#